data_AF-A0A418GDM3-F1
#
_entry.id   AF-A0A418GDM3-F1
#
_cell.length_a   1.000
_cell.length_b   1.000
_cell.length_c   1.000
_cell.angle_alpha   90.00
_cell.angle_beta   90.00
_cell.angle_gamma   90.00
#
_symmetry.space_group_name_H-M   'P 1'
#
loop_
_entity.id
_entity.type
_entity.pdbx_description
1 polymer ?
#
loop_
_entity_poly.entity_id
_entity_poly.type
_entity_poly.pdbx_seq_one_letter_code
_entity_poly.pdbx_strand_id
1 'polypeptide(L)'
;PNASLMIIENPERLGLAQLHQLRGRVGRGAVASHCVLLYKTPLSKTAQIRLQVLRDSNDGFVIAQKDLEIRGPGELLGTRQTGNAEFKVADLLRDQAMIPEVQRLARHIHERYPQQAKALIERWMPETERYSNA
;
A
#
# COMPACT_ATOMS: atom_id res chain seq x y z
N PRO A 1 18.52 30.11 1.97
CA PRO A 1 17.54 29.10 1.52
C PRO A 1 16.28 29.83 1.01
N ASN A 2 16.30 30.21 -0.27
CA ASN A 2 15.36 31.17 -0.86
C ASN A 2 14.49 30.55 -1.95
N ALA A 3 14.41 29.21 -2.00
CA ALA A 3 13.63 28.53 -3.02
C ALA A 3 12.14 28.61 -2.68
N SER A 4 11.40 29.38 -3.48
CA SER A 4 9.94 29.53 -3.42
C SER A 4 9.21 28.70 -4.48
N LEU A 5 9.93 27.99 -5.35
CA LEU A 5 9.37 27.16 -6.41
C LEU A 5 10.03 25.78 -6.42
N MET A 6 9.20 24.74 -6.41
CA MET A 6 9.59 23.33 -6.60
C MET A 6 8.89 22.82 -7.86
N ILE A 7 9.65 22.21 -8.77
CA ILE A 7 9.11 21.56 -9.97
C ILE A 7 9.48 20.08 -9.89
N ILE A 8 8.48 19.22 -9.95
CA ILE A 8 8.65 17.77 -9.93
C ILE A 8 8.20 17.23 -11.29
N GLU A 9 9.16 16.73 -12.07
CA GLU A 9 8.89 16.05 -13.33
C GLU A 9 8.62 14.57 -13.10
N ASN A 10 7.70 14.03 -13.90
CA ASN A 10 7.24 12.64 -13.87
C ASN A 10 6.90 12.14 -12.43
N PRO A 11 6.11 12.90 -11.65
CA PRO A 11 5.82 12.60 -10.25
C PRO A 11 5.07 11.27 -10.06
N GLU A 12 4.42 10.75 -11.10
CA GLU A 12 3.74 9.46 -11.12
C GLU A 12 4.68 8.27 -10.85
N ARG A 13 5.99 8.43 -11.08
CA ARG A 13 7.00 7.38 -10.87
C ARG A 13 7.53 7.32 -9.43
N LEU A 14 7.38 8.40 -8.67
CA LEU A 14 7.82 8.47 -7.27
C LEU A 14 6.78 7.79 -6.37
N GLY A 15 7.05 7.59 -5.08
CA GLY A 15 6.09 7.21 -4.03
C GLY A 15 5.44 8.44 -3.36
N LEU A 16 4.27 8.30 -2.70
CA LEU A 16 3.57 9.47 -2.12
C LEU A 16 4.40 10.13 -1.01
N ALA A 17 5.07 9.32 -0.18
CA ALA A 17 6.01 9.81 0.83
C ALA A 17 7.20 10.58 0.23
N GLN A 18 7.74 10.12 -0.92
CA GLN A 18 8.84 10.81 -1.60
C GLN A 18 8.39 12.17 -2.14
N LEU A 19 7.20 12.22 -2.75
CA LEU A 19 6.59 13.48 -3.21
C LEU A 19 6.40 14.47 -2.07
N HIS A 20 5.91 13.99 -0.92
CA HIS A 20 5.77 14.80 0.29
C HIS A 20 7.11 15.39 0.75
N GLN A 21 8.15 14.56 0.82
CA GLN A 21 9.48 15.02 1.23
C GLN A 21 10.05 16.04 0.27
N LEU A 22 9.91 15.86 -1.04
CA LEU A 22 10.38 16.83 -2.05
C LEU A 22 9.64 18.16 -1.92
N ARG A 23 8.31 18.14 -1.79
CA ARG A 23 7.50 19.34 -1.55
C ARG A 23 7.95 20.10 -0.29
N GLY A 24 8.27 19.39 0.79
CA GLY A 24 8.74 19.98 2.06
C GLY A 24 10.14 20.62 2.03
N ARG A 25 10.84 20.56 0.88
CA ARG A 25 12.12 21.28 0.68
C ARG A 25 11.92 22.76 0.32
N VAL A 26 10.71 23.19 -0.03
CA VAL A 26 10.33 24.60 -0.22
C VAL A 26 9.32 25.02 0.86
N GLY A 27 9.10 26.32 1.07
CA GLY A 27 8.08 26.80 2.02
C GLY A 27 8.50 26.90 3.48
N ARG A 28 9.80 27.00 3.78
CA ARG A 28 10.32 27.16 5.16
C ARG A 28 10.44 28.61 5.65
N GLY A 29 9.97 29.58 4.87
CA GLY A 29 10.05 31.00 5.20
C GLY A 29 8.71 31.71 4.99
N ALA A 30 8.67 33.02 5.26
CA ALA A 30 7.46 33.84 5.12
C ALA A 30 6.98 34.04 3.67
N VAL A 31 7.77 33.60 2.68
CA VAL A 31 7.44 33.75 1.25
C VAL A 31 6.57 32.58 0.80
N ALA A 32 5.43 32.91 0.19
CA ALA A 32 4.55 31.94 -0.44
C ALA A 32 5.34 31.04 -1.40
N SER A 33 5.25 29.73 -1.21
CA SER A 33 6.00 28.74 -1.98
C SER A 33 5.04 27.89 -2.80
N HIS A 34 5.47 27.55 -4.01
CA HIS A 34 4.67 26.83 -5.00
C HIS A 34 5.36 25.51 -5.34
N CYS A 35 4.55 24.46 -5.52
CA CYS A 35 5.00 23.15 -5.98
C CYS A 35 4.22 22.80 -7.24
N VAL A 36 4.93 22.64 -8.36
CA VAL A 36 4.36 22.31 -9.67
C VAL A 36 4.68 20.87 -10.00
N LEU A 37 3.64 20.11 -10.35
CA LEU A 37 3.73 18.69 -10.72
C LEU A 37 3.57 18.59 -12.23
N LEU A 38 4.63 18.19 -12.94
CA LEU A 38 4.63 18.02 -14.39
C LEU A 38 4.54 16.55 -14.74
N TYR A 39 3.38 16.12 -15.23
CA TYR A 39 3.12 14.73 -15.64
C TYR A 39 2.56 14.66 -17.06
N LYS A 40 2.69 13.49 -17.67
CA LYS A 40 2.09 13.18 -18.97
C LYS A 40 0.88 12.27 -18.81
N THR A 41 -0.13 12.49 -19.63
CA THR A 41 -1.29 11.59 -19.74
C THR A 41 -0.99 10.42 -20.67
N PRO A 42 -1.60 9.24 -20.45
CA PRO A 42 -2.57 8.92 -19.40
C PRO A 42 -1.90 8.50 -18.08
N LEU A 43 -2.47 8.94 -16.96
CA LEU A 43 -2.06 8.50 -15.63
C LEU A 43 -2.82 7.22 -15.23
N SER A 44 -2.14 6.29 -14.56
CA SER A 44 -2.81 5.18 -13.89
C SER A 44 -3.77 5.69 -12.79
N LYS A 45 -4.81 4.93 -12.46
CA LYS A 45 -5.74 5.30 -11.37
C LYS A 45 -5.01 5.59 -10.06
N THR A 46 -4.05 4.74 -9.71
CA THR A 46 -3.20 4.91 -8.52
C THR A 46 -2.37 6.19 -8.58
N ALA A 47 -1.76 6.50 -9.72
CA ALA A 47 -0.99 7.74 -9.89
C ALA A 47 -1.89 8.97 -9.76
N GLN A 48 -3.09 8.95 -10.35
CA GLN A 48 -4.07 10.04 -10.21
C GLN A 48 -4.43 10.30 -8.75
N ILE A 49 -4.78 9.25 -8.00
CA ILE A 49 -5.13 9.37 -6.57
C ILE A 49 -3.97 9.96 -5.78
N ARG A 50 -2.74 9.50 -6.02
CA ARG A 50 -1.55 9.99 -5.31
C ARG A 50 -1.26 11.47 -5.57
N LEU A 51 -1.32 11.90 -6.83
CA LEU A 51 -1.13 13.31 -7.17
C LEU A 51 -2.24 14.18 -6.61
N GLN A 52 -3.48 13.67 -6.59
CA GLN A 52 -4.63 14.36 -6.01
C GLN A 52 -4.47 14.54 -4.49
N VAL A 53 -4.08 13.50 -3.75
CA VAL A 53 -3.82 13.59 -2.30
C VAL A 53 -2.73 14.62 -1.99
N LEU A 54 -1.66 14.66 -2.79
CA LEU A 54 -0.57 15.62 -2.61
C LEU A 54 -1.01 17.08 -2.89
N ARG A 55 -1.98 17.26 -3.79
CA ARG A 55 -2.58 18.57 -4.13
C ARG A 55 -3.55 19.04 -3.06
N ASP A 56 -4.37 18.13 -2.53
CA ASP A 56 -5.49 18.48 -1.64
C ASP A 56 -5.06 18.65 -0.18
N SER A 57 -3.93 18.07 0.23
CA SER A 57 -3.46 18.15 1.60
C SER A 57 -1.97 18.46 1.71
N ASN A 58 -1.64 19.23 2.74
CA ASN A 58 -0.28 19.48 3.21
C ASN A 58 0.05 18.74 4.51
N ASP A 59 -0.94 18.11 5.15
CA ASP A 59 -0.77 17.41 6.42
C ASP A 59 -0.08 16.05 6.18
N GLY A 60 1.09 15.89 6.80
CA GLY A 60 1.88 14.67 6.73
C GLY A 60 1.15 13.43 7.27
N PHE A 61 0.25 13.58 8.24
CA PHE A 61 -0.54 12.47 8.78
C PHE A 61 -1.58 11.98 7.77
N VAL A 62 -2.34 12.90 7.17
CA VAL A 62 -3.33 12.58 6.13
C VAL A 62 -2.64 11.88 4.95
N ILE A 63 -1.46 12.36 4.58
CA ILE A 63 -0.69 11.83 3.46
C ILE A 63 -0.13 10.44 3.78
N ALA A 64 0.33 10.22 5.01
CA ALA A 64 0.77 8.90 5.46
C ALA A 64 -0.39 7.89 5.48
N GLN A 65 -1.57 8.29 5.99
CA GLN A 65 -2.76 7.44 5.98
C GLN A 65 -3.18 7.07 4.55
N LYS A 66 -3.19 8.04 3.63
CA LYS A 66 -3.51 7.78 2.22
C LYS A 66 -2.44 6.94 1.53
N ASP A 67 -1.15 7.12 1.83
CA ASP A 67 -0.09 6.25 1.29
C ASP A 67 -0.32 4.80 1.71
N LEU A 68 -0.72 4.58 2.97
CA LEU A 68 -1.07 3.26 3.49
C LEU A 68 -2.30 2.67 2.79
N GLU A 69 -3.39 3.43 2.66
CA GLU A 69 -4.60 3.00 1.95
C GLU A 69 -4.30 2.63 0.48
N ILE A 70 -3.45 3.39 -0.19
CA ILE A 70 -3.08 3.20 -1.60
C ILE A 70 -2.17 1.97 -1.79
N ARG A 71 -1.27 1.70 -0.85
CA ARG A 71 -0.42 0.50 -0.87
C ARG A 71 -1.18 -0.75 -0.48
N GLY A 72 -2.22 -0.60 0.34
CA GLY A 72 -2.99 -1.70 0.90
C GLY A 72 -2.26 -2.41 2.05
N PRO A 73 -2.99 -3.22 2.84
CA PRO A 73 -2.46 -3.90 4.03
C PRO A 73 -1.35 -4.92 3.74
N GLY A 74 -1.26 -5.41 2.49
CA GLY A 74 -0.29 -6.44 2.10
C GLY A 74 1.17 -5.98 2.07
N GLU A 75 1.47 -4.67 2.12
CA GLU A 75 2.85 -4.18 2.13
C GLU A 75 3.40 -3.99 3.57
N LEU A 76 2.53 -3.67 4.55
CA LEU A 76 2.93 -3.52 5.96
C LEU A 76 3.38 -4.83 6.62
N LEU A 77 2.87 -5.96 6.15
CA LEU A 77 3.21 -7.29 6.66
C LEU A 77 4.29 -7.99 5.83
N GLY A 78 4.96 -7.28 4.90
CA GLY A 78 6.07 -7.82 4.10
C GLY A 78 5.65 -8.69 2.90
N THR A 79 4.36 -8.81 2.60
CA THR A 79 3.84 -9.67 1.52
C THR A 79 3.75 -8.95 0.17
N ARG A 80 4.83 -8.28 -0.26
CA ARG A 80 5.03 -7.90 -1.67
C ARG A 80 5.99 -8.86 -2.39
N GLN A 81 5.92 -10.14 -2.05
CA GLN A 81 6.46 -11.20 -2.92
C GLN A 81 5.33 -11.67 -3.84
N THR A 82 5.42 -11.21 -5.09
CA THR A 82 4.97 -11.92 -6.31
C THR A 82 4.09 -13.15 -6.10
N GLY A 83 2.79 -12.97 -5.90
CA GLY A 83 1.85 -14.09 -5.77
C GLY A 83 0.56 -13.64 -5.11
N ASN A 84 -0.31 -12.95 -5.86
CA ASN A 84 -1.59 -12.46 -5.35
C ASN A 84 -2.45 -13.61 -4.81
N ALA A 85 -2.45 -13.82 -3.49
CA ALA A 85 -3.66 -14.20 -2.78
C ALA A 85 -4.41 -12.91 -2.46
N GLU A 86 -5.27 -12.46 -3.38
CA GLU A 86 -6.32 -11.54 -2.98
C GLU A 86 -7.24 -12.29 -2.02
N PHE A 87 -7.26 -11.87 -0.75
CA PHE A 87 -8.18 -12.43 0.23
C PHE A 87 -9.61 -12.15 -0.25
N LYS A 88 -10.34 -13.20 -0.64
CA LYS A 88 -11.71 -13.08 -1.16
C LYS A 88 -12.72 -12.57 -0.13
N VAL A 89 -12.43 -12.77 1.16
CA VAL A 89 -13.37 -12.52 2.28
C VAL A 89 -12.72 -11.76 3.44
N ALA A 90 -11.43 -11.99 3.67
CA ALA A 90 -10.71 -11.37 4.78
C ALA A 90 -10.19 -9.98 4.39
N ASP A 91 -10.41 -9.01 5.27
CA ASP A 91 -9.79 -7.70 5.21
C ASP A 91 -8.78 -7.63 6.35
N LEU A 92 -7.49 -7.69 6.04
CA LEU A 92 -6.42 -7.76 7.03
C LEU A 92 -6.37 -6.53 7.97
N LEU A 93 -6.85 -5.37 7.52
CA LEU A 93 -6.92 -4.16 8.36
C LEU A 93 -8.09 -4.26 9.34
N ARG A 94 -9.27 -4.65 8.84
CA ARG A 94 -10.46 -4.87 9.68
C ARG A 94 -10.25 -6.00 10.67
N ASP A 95 -9.61 -7.08 10.22
CA ASP A 95 -9.56 -8.37 10.90
C ASP A 95 -8.25 -8.58 11.70
N GLN A 96 -7.42 -7.54 11.82
CA GLN A 96 -6.08 -7.62 12.41
C GLN A 96 -6.05 -8.29 13.80
N ALA A 97 -7.03 -7.98 14.66
CA ALA A 97 -7.12 -8.53 16.00
C ALA A 97 -7.35 -10.05 16.03
N MET A 98 -7.92 -10.62 14.96
CA MET A 98 -8.21 -12.06 14.86
C MET A 98 -7.03 -12.85 14.28
N ILE A 99 -6.06 -12.19 13.62
CA ILE A 99 -4.94 -12.85 12.94
C ILE A 99 -4.13 -13.79 13.87
N PRO A 100 -3.75 -13.42 15.10
CA PRO A 100 -2.99 -14.30 15.98
C PRO A 100 -3.76 -15.59 16.33
N GLU A 101 -5.06 -15.49 16.53
CA GLU A 101 -5.91 -16.64 16.84
C GLU A 101 -6.10 -17.54 15.61
N VAL A 102 -6.32 -16.95 14.44
CA VAL A 102 -6.43 -17.67 13.17
C VAL A 102 -5.15 -18.46 12.88
N GLN A 103 -3.97 -17.87 13.09
CA GLN A 103 -2.70 -18.58 12.90
C GLN A 103 -2.54 -19.78 13.85
N ARG A 104 -2.92 -19.61 15.12
CA ARG A 104 -2.90 -20.68 16.12
C ARG A 104 -3.83 -21.83 15.72
N LEU A 105 -5.05 -21.53 15.29
CA LEU A 105 -6.02 -22.53 14.84
C LEU A 105 -5.58 -23.22 13.55
N ALA A 106 -5.05 -22.47 12.58
CA ALA A 106 -4.53 -23.02 11.33
C ALA A 106 -3.42 -24.06 11.60
N ARG A 107 -2.48 -23.75 12.50
CA ARG A 107 -1.43 -24.70 12.92
C ARG A 107 -2.01 -25.94 13.59
N HIS A 108 -2.95 -25.75 14.51
CA HIS A 108 -3.61 -26.87 15.18
C HIS A 108 -4.33 -27.80 14.20
N ILE A 109 -5.07 -27.25 13.24
CA ILE A 109 -5.76 -28.02 12.20
C ILE A 109 -4.76 -28.74 11.31
N HIS A 110 -3.67 -28.09 10.92
CA HIS A 110 -2.63 -28.70 10.09
C HIS A 110 -1.94 -29.89 10.79
N GLU A 111 -1.61 -29.75 12.07
CA GLU A 111 -0.89 -30.78 12.84
C GLU A 111 -1.79 -31.94 13.29
N ARG A 112 -3.05 -31.67 13.64
CA ARG A 112 -3.97 -32.66 14.21
C ARG A 112 -4.98 -33.24 13.22
N TYR A 113 -5.29 -32.51 12.16
CA TYR A 113 -6.32 -32.86 11.17
C TYR A 113 -5.81 -32.64 9.73
N PRO A 114 -4.71 -33.30 9.32
CA PRO A 114 -4.05 -33.02 8.04
C PRO A 114 -4.95 -33.29 6.82
N GLN A 115 -5.85 -34.28 6.89
CA GLN A 115 -6.78 -34.57 5.80
C GLN A 115 -7.82 -33.45 5.63
N GLN A 116 -8.35 -32.93 6.73
CA GLN A 116 -9.31 -31.82 6.73
C GLN A 116 -8.62 -30.52 6.30
N ALA A 117 -7.38 -30.29 6.73
CA ALA A 117 -6.56 -29.17 6.27
C ALA A 117 -6.41 -29.20 4.74
N LYS A 118 -6.06 -30.35 4.18
CA LYS A 118 -5.93 -30.54 2.73
C LYS A 118 -7.26 -30.29 1.99
N ALA A 119 -8.36 -30.85 2.48
CA ALA A 119 -9.68 -30.65 1.89
C ALA A 119 -10.14 -29.17 1.92
N LEU A 120 -9.81 -28.44 2.99
CA LEU A 120 -10.08 -27.01 3.09
C LEU A 120 -9.23 -26.21 2.10
N ILE A 121 -7.93 -26.52 1.96
CA ILE A 121 -7.05 -25.87 0.99
C ILE A 121 -7.56 -26.11 -0.43
N GLU A 122 -7.89 -27.35 -0.80
CA GLU A 122 -8.40 -27.69 -2.14
C GLU A 122 -9.73 -26.99 -2.44
N ARG A 123 -10.62 -26.89 -1.45
CA ARG A 123 -11.93 -26.22 -1.61
C ARG A 123 -11.79 -24.72 -1.82
N TRP A 124 -10.93 -24.06 -1.04
CA TRP A 124 -10.86 -22.59 -1.01
C TRP A 124 -9.73 -22.02 -1.88
N MET A 125 -8.73 -22.84 -2.22
CA MET A 125 -7.57 -22.52 -3.05
C MET A 125 -7.32 -23.64 -4.09
N PRO A 126 -8.24 -23.84 -5.06
CA PRO A 126 -8.14 -24.92 -6.05
C PRO A 126 -6.96 -24.79 -7.02
N GLU A 127 -6.31 -23.62 -7.12
CA GLU A 127 -5.12 -23.38 -7.94
C GLU A 127 -3.86 -23.23 -7.05
N THR A 128 -3.37 -24.35 -6.51
CA THR A 128 -2.22 -24.39 -5.60
C THR A 128 -0.88 -24.03 -6.26
N GLU A 129 -0.77 -24.12 -7.59
CA GLU A 129 0.48 -23.92 -8.34
C GLU A 129 1.05 -22.49 -8.28
N ARG A 130 0.25 -21.49 -7.89
CA ARG A 130 0.73 -20.10 -7.77
C ARG A 130 1.37 -19.75 -6.43
N TYR A 131 1.31 -20.64 -5.43
CA TYR A 131 1.68 -20.31 -4.05
C TYR A 131 2.88 -21.09 -3.50
N SER A 132 3.33 -22.15 -4.18
CA SER A 132 4.44 -23.00 -3.73
C SER A 132 5.83 -22.54 -4.18
N ASN A 133 5.93 -21.43 -4.92
CA ASN A 133 7.21 -20.84 -5.36
C ASN A 133 7.43 -19.46 -4.72
N ALA A 134 7.34 -19.37 -3.40
CA ALA A 134 7.77 -18.21 -2.61
C ALA A 134 8.55 -18.69 -1.37
#